data_AF-A0A6M3K909-F1
#
_entry.id   AF-A0A6M3K909-F1
#
_cell.length_a   1.000
_cell.length_b   1.000
_cell.length_c   1.000
_cell.angle_alpha   90.00
_cell.angle_beta   90.00
_cell.angle_gamma   90.00
#
_symmetry.space_group_name_H-M   'P 1'
#
loop_
_entity.id
_entity.type
_entity.pdbx_description
1 polymer ?
#
loop_
_entity_poly.entity_id
_entity_poly.type
_entity_poly.pdbx_seq_one_letter_code
_entity_poly.pdbx_strand_id
1 'polypeptide(L)' 'MPETRYIREYTDGELSSEVPYEVSDEQLRKEELDHQFNEVHAVVGLLAYNNWGSVTSAQKDTVLKNILGWALWKDGWLV' A
#
# COMPACT_ATOMS: atom_id res chain seq x y z
N MET A 1 20.06 11.69 -6.09
CA MET A 1 20.55 10.88 -7.22
C MET A 1 19.42 9.91 -7.54
N PRO A 2 18.94 9.83 -8.78
CA PRO A 2 17.83 8.94 -9.14
C PRO A 2 18.19 7.48 -8.82
N GLU A 3 17.22 6.71 -8.32
CA GLU A 3 17.42 5.30 -7.99
C GLU A 3 17.35 4.47 -9.28
N THR A 4 18.41 3.71 -9.59
CA THR A 4 18.39 2.75 -10.70
C THR A 4 17.85 1.41 -10.21
N ARG A 5 16.72 0.97 -10.79
CA ARG A 5 16.15 -0.37 -10.55
C ARG A 5 16.27 -1.21 -11.83
N TYR A 6 16.04 -2.51 -11.71
CA TYR A 6 16.20 -3.46 -12.82
C TYR A 6 14.89 -4.18 -13.08
N ILE A 7 14.45 -4.18 -14.34
CA ILE A 7 13.39 -5.08 -14.81
C ILE A 7 14.05 -6.40 -15.16
N ARG A 8 13.56 -7.48 -14.54
CA ARG A 8 13.98 -8.86 -14.81
C ARG A 8 13.01 -9.49 -15.79
N GLU A 9 13.48 -9.85 -16.96
CA GLU A 9 12.71 -10.62 -17.93
C GLU A 9 13.08 -12.11 -17.80
N TYR A 10 12.07 -12.96 -17.74
CA TYR A 10 12.24 -14.40 -17.67
C TYR A 10 11.69 -15.03 -18.95
N THR A 11 12.40 -15.99 -19.52
CA THR A 11 11.96 -16.80 -20.67
C THR A 11 12.19 -18.27 -20.33
N ASP A 12 11.15 -19.09 -20.47
CA ASP A 12 11.15 -20.50 -20.08
C ASP A 12 11.58 -20.78 -18.62
N GLY A 13 11.33 -19.82 -17.72
CA GLY A 13 11.68 -19.92 -16.31
C GLY A 13 13.14 -19.56 -15.99
N GLU A 14 13.95 -19.25 -17.00
CA GLU A 14 15.31 -18.74 -16.84
C GLU A 14 15.33 -17.22 -17.02
N LEU A 15 16.20 -16.54 -16.25
CA LEU A 15 16.40 -15.10 -16.37
C LEU A 15 17.07 -14.81 -17.72
N SER A 16 16.37 -14.13 -18.62
CA SER A 16 16.83 -13.86 -19.99
C SER A 16 17.47 -12.48 -20.12
N SER A 17 16.99 -11.47 -19.38
CA SER A 17 17.57 -10.13 -19.40
C SER A 17 17.35 -9.35 -18.10
N GLU A 18 18.28 -8.45 -17.79
CA GLU A 18 18.11 -7.40 -16.77
C GLU A 18 18.32 -6.03 -17.41
N VAL A 19 17.26 -5.22 -17.44
CA VAL A 19 17.28 -3.88 -18.03
C VAL A 19 17.24 -2.83 -16.92
N PRO A 20 18.28 -1.97 -16.78
CA PRO A 20 18.24 -0.87 -15.81
C PRO A 20 17.23 0.19 -16.26
N TYR A 21 16.45 0.71 -15.32
CA TYR A 21 15.59 1.87 -15.51
C TYR A 21 15.76 2.84 -14.35
N GLU A 22 15.66 4.13 -14.64
CA GLU A 22 15.70 5.18 -13.62
C GLU A 22 14.31 5.40 -13.05
N VAL A 23 14.19 5.31 -11.73
CA VAL A 23 12.98 5.69 -11.01
C VAL A 23 13.07 7.18 -10.71
N SER A 24 12.02 7.94 -11.08
CA SER A 24 11.99 9.37 -10.79
C SER A 24 11.78 9.63 -9.29
N ASP A 25 12.28 10.77 -8.80
CA ASP A 25 12.05 11.19 -7.41
C ASP A 25 10.55 11.31 -7.08
N GLU A 26 9.71 11.63 -8.06
CA GLU A 26 8.25 11.69 -7.91
C GLU A 26 7.64 10.29 -7.73
N GLN A 27 8.11 9.29 -8.49
CA GLN A 27 7.69 7.90 -8.33
C GLN A 27 8.12 7.34 -6.98
N LEU A 28 9.37 7.59 -6.56
CA LEU A 28 9.86 7.20 -5.23
C LEU A 28 9.03 7.84 -4.12
N ARG A 29 8.74 9.14 -4.25
CA ARG A 29 7.90 9.84 -3.28
C ARG A 29 6.49 9.28 -3.22
N LYS A 30 5.93 8.89 -4.37
CA LYS A 30 4.60 8.26 -4.43
C LYS A 30 4.62 6.89 -3.75
N GLU A 31 5.60 6.04 -4.05
CA GLU A 31 5.76 4.73 -3.40
C GLU A 31 5.91 4.87 -1.88
N GLU A 32 6.69 5.85 -1.42
CA GLU A 32 6.87 6.13 0.00
C GLU A 32 5.56 6.58 0.66
N LEU A 33 4.81 7.46 0.01
CA LEU A 33 3.50 7.91 0.51
C LEU A 33 2.49 6.75 0.56
N ASP A 34 2.46 5.92 -0.48
CA ASP A 34 1.61 4.73 -0.54
C ASP A 34 1.99 3.73 0.58
N HIS A 35 3.29 3.57 0.85
CA HIS A 35 3.80 2.74 1.94
C HIS A 35 3.37 3.27 3.31
N GLN A 36 3.63 4.56 3.60
CA GLN A 36 3.23 5.20 4.86
C GLN A 36 1.70 5.14 5.07
N PHE A 37 0.94 5.37 3.99
CA PHE A 37 -0.52 5.28 4.04
C PHE A 37 -1.00 3.86 4.41
N ASN A 38 -0.35 2.83 3.87
CA ASN A 38 -0.63 1.43 4.21
C ASN A 38 -0.28 1.10 5.68
N GLU A 39 0.88 1.56 6.17
CA GLU A 39 1.29 1.33 7.56
C GLU A 39 0.32 1.96 8.56
N VAL A 40 -0.12 3.20 8.31
CA VAL A 40 -1.11 3.89 9.15
C VAL A 40 -2.41 3.09 9.22
N HIS A 41 -2.90 2.57 8.09
CA HIS A 41 -4.14 1.80 8.07
C HIS A 41 -3.99 0.44 8.77
N ALA A 42 -2.83 -0.21 8.68
CA ALA A 42 -2.55 -1.42 9.43
C ALA A 42 -2.58 -1.17 10.95
N VAL A 43 -1.97 -0.07 11.42
CA VAL A 43 -1.98 0.32 12.84
C VAL A 43 -3.38 0.68 13.31
N VAL A 44 -4.13 1.48 12.54
CA VAL A 44 -5.52 1.85 12.87
C VAL A 44 -6.41 0.60 12.93
N GLY A 45 -6.26 -0.32 11.98
CA GLY A 45 -6.99 -1.59 11.98
C GLY A 45 -6.69 -2.44 13.23
N LEU A 46 -5.41 -2.54 13.60
CA LEU A 46 -4.99 -3.26 14.81
C LEU A 46 -5.52 -2.62 16.10
N LEU A 47 -5.42 -1.28 16.21
CA LEU A 47 -5.94 -0.54 17.37
C LEU A 47 -7.45 -0.68 17.49
N ALA A 48 -8.17 -0.61 16.39
CA ALA A 48 -9.62 -0.80 16.38
C ALA A 48 -10.01 -2.23 16.77
N TYR A 49 -9.27 -3.24 16.30
CA TYR A 49 -9.49 -4.64 16.70
C TYR A 49 -9.30 -4.82 18.22
N ASN A 50 -8.19 -4.32 18.77
CA ASN A 50 -7.88 -4.44 20.20
C ASN A 50 -8.89 -3.70 21.10
N ASN A 51 -9.49 -2.62 20.60
CA ASN A 51 -10.45 -1.80 21.34
C ASN A 51 -11.90 -2.00 20.87
N TRP A 52 -12.18 -3.07 20.10
CA TRP A 52 -13.49 -3.23 19.47
C TRP A 52 -14.63 -3.33 20.49
N GLY A 53 -14.36 -3.94 21.65
CA GLY A 53 -15.33 -4.06 22.73
C GLY A 53 -15.66 -2.75 23.44
N SER A 54 -14.75 -1.75 23.40
CA SER A 54 -14.86 -0.50 24.16
C SER A 54 -15.33 0.70 23.34
N VAL A 55 -15.39 0.57 22.01
CA VAL A 55 -15.87 1.65 21.12
C VAL A 55 -17.37 1.55 20.83
N THR A 56 -18.01 2.71 20.69
CA THR A 56 -19.44 2.84 20.36
C THR A 56 -19.75 2.35 18.94
N SER A 57 -21.02 2.03 18.64
CA SER A 57 -21.42 1.59 17.30
C SER A 57 -21.10 2.61 16.20
N ALA A 58 -21.25 3.91 16.47
CA ALA A 58 -20.91 4.96 15.50
C ALA A 58 -19.39 5.01 15.19
N GLN A 59 -18.54 4.75 16.19
CA GLN A 59 -17.10 4.66 16.01
C GLN A 59 -16.72 3.42 15.19
N LYS A 60 -17.39 2.28 15.45
CA LYS A 60 -17.22 1.04 14.68
C LYS A 60 -17.54 1.26 13.20
N ASP A 61 -18.65 1.93 12.90
CA ASP A 61 -19.03 2.24 11.52
C ASP A 61 -17.98 3.12 10.83
N THR A 62 -17.42 4.09 11.54
CA THR A 62 -16.36 4.96 11.02
C THR A 62 -15.10 4.18 10.70
N VAL A 63 -14.67 3.30 11.60
CA VAL A 63 -13.51 2.41 11.38
C VAL A 63 -13.76 1.50 10.17
N LEU A 64 -14.91 0.84 10.10
CA LEU A 64 -15.22 -0.09 9.01
C LEU A 64 -15.25 0.62 7.66
N LYS A 65 -15.81 1.83 7.58
CA LYS A 65 -15.79 2.63 6.35
C LYS A 65 -14.37 3.00 5.93
N ASN A 66 -13.50 3.34 6.87
CA ASN A 66 -12.09 3.64 6.57
C ASN A 66 -11.34 2.40 6.10
N ILE A 67 -11.49 1.26 6.79
CA ILE A 67 -10.84 0.01 6.40
C ILE A 67 -11.36 -0.45 5.02
N LEU A 68 -12.66 -0.36 4.77
CA LEU A 68 -13.26 -0.70 3.48
C LEU A 68 -12.78 0.25 2.38
N GLY A 69 -12.75 1.57 2.65
CA GLY A 69 -12.24 2.56 1.71
C GLY A 69 -10.78 2.31 1.34
N TRP A 70 -9.95 1.98 2.33
CA TRP A 70 -8.56 1.60 2.11
C TRP A 70 -8.43 0.33 1.27
N ALA A 71 -9.18 -0.73 1.59
CA ALA A 71 -9.15 -1.98 0.83
C ALA A 71 -9.54 -1.76 -0.64
N LEU A 72 -10.62 -1.01 -0.88
CA LEU A 72 -11.09 -0.67 -2.22
C LEU A 72 -10.08 0.21 -2.98
N TRP A 73 -9.46 1.20 -2.34
CA TRP A 73 -8.41 2.01 -2.95
C TRP A 73 -7.18 1.16 -3.32
N LYS A 74 -6.73 0.29 -2.40
CA LYS A 74 -5.59 -0.61 -2.61
C LYS A 74 -5.81 -1.56 -3.78
N ASP A 75 -7.02 -2.05 -3.96
CA ASP A 75 -7.39 -2.92 -5.08
C ASP A 75 -7.67 -2.13 -6.39
N GLY A 76 -7.54 -0.80 -6.38
CA GLY A 76 -7.74 0.07 -7.55
C GLY A 76 -9.21 0.37 -7.89
N TRP A 77 -10.14 0.11 -6.98
CA TRP A 77 -11.58 0.35 -7.16
C TRP A 77 -12.00 1.77 -6.78
N LEU A 78 -11.17 2.48 -6.03
CA LEU A 78 -11.35 3.89 -5.66
C LEU A 78 -10.14 4.68 -6.15
N VAL A 79 -10.40 5.84 -6.79
CA VAL A 79 -9.41 6.76 -7.37
C VAL A 79 -9.26 7.99 -6.50
#